data_AF-A0A0B4N0C7-F1
#
_entry.id   AF-A0A0B4N0C7-F1
#
_cell.length_a   1.000
_cell.length_b   1.000
_cell.length_c   1.000
_cell.angle_alpha   90.00
_cell.angle_beta   90.00
_cell.angle_gamma   90.00
#
_symmetry.space_group_name_H-M   'P 1'
#
loop_
_entity.id
_entity.type
_entity.pdbx_description
1 polymer ?
#
loop_
_entity_poly.entity_id
_entity_poly.type
_entity_poly.pdbx_seq_one_letter_code
_entity_poly.pdbx_strand_id
1 'polypeptide(L)'
;MAPIAVNDTLSYAYVAGTADSKCGKCYHLQYDGHFANEMENNPPRETHKALKGKHMIVMASNIGMDVAGGNPNLPAGQFDLMVPGGGVGAFDALTVQVNKGRDFNWGAGFGGFLTECQNKLGYEATLVAYQTCIKDMCDAAFGDAGLPNLLRGCHWFADWYKAADNPTYYIEEVECPQYLIDHYMSRFNTTTQTNIKKVTDWSTYKEGDVLDTLHCWKAGEAPPENGWTNPSAGCDVK
;
A
#
# COMPACT_ATOMS: atom_id res chain seq x y z
N MET A 1 -1.61 -5.54 1.31
CA MET A 1 -0.56 -4.95 0.47
C MET A 1 0.59 -4.54 1.37
N ALA A 2 1.73 -5.24 1.30
CA ALA A 2 2.95 -4.93 2.04
C ALA A 2 4.14 -5.46 1.22
N PRO A 3 5.31 -4.81 1.27
CA PRO A 3 6.45 -5.23 0.48
C PRO A 3 6.95 -6.62 0.90
N ILE A 4 7.57 -7.33 -0.04
CA ILE A 4 8.15 -8.66 0.17
C ILE A 4 9.49 -8.81 -0.54
N ALA A 5 10.45 -9.43 0.15
CA ALA A 5 11.65 -9.94 -0.49
C ALA A 5 11.30 -11.23 -1.24
N VAL A 6 11.60 -11.28 -2.54
CA VAL A 6 11.54 -12.52 -3.33
C VAL A 6 12.82 -13.32 -3.09
N ASN A 7 13.96 -12.63 -3.09
CA ASN A 7 15.27 -13.12 -2.70
C ASN A 7 16.15 -11.93 -2.27
N ASP A 8 17.45 -12.15 -2.08
CA ASP A 8 18.37 -11.10 -1.62
C ASP A 8 18.55 -9.94 -2.60
N THR A 9 18.23 -10.10 -3.88
CA THR A 9 18.43 -9.08 -4.92
C THR A 9 17.13 -8.56 -5.52
N LEU A 10 15.99 -9.23 -5.33
CA LEU A 10 14.69 -8.88 -5.90
C LEU A 10 13.61 -8.74 -4.82
N SER A 11 12.82 -7.67 -4.91
CA SER A 11 11.65 -7.41 -4.06
C SER A 11 10.44 -6.99 -4.87
N TYR A 12 9.25 -7.22 -4.33
CA TYR A 12 7.99 -6.67 -4.84
C TYR A 12 7.34 -5.75 -3.82
N ALA A 13 6.76 -4.65 -4.30
CA ALA A 13 6.09 -3.69 -3.44
C ALA A 13 4.97 -2.93 -4.18
N TYR A 14 4.36 -2.01 -3.44
CA TYR A 14 3.31 -1.14 -3.92
C TYR A 14 3.67 0.30 -3.61
N VAL A 15 3.29 1.22 -4.48
CA VAL A 15 3.64 2.64 -4.37
C VAL A 15 2.46 3.55 -4.64
N ALA A 16 2.56 4.78 -4.12
CA ALA A 16 1.87 5.93 -4.66
C ALA A 16 2.77 6.61 -5.69
N GLY A 17 2.20 6.90 -6.87
CA GLY A 17 2.87 7.66 -7.93
C GLY A 17 2.04 8.86 -8.35
N THR A 18 2.50 9.60 -9.35
CA THR A 18 1.66 10.64 -9.97
C THR A 18 0.43 10.04 -10.66
N ALA A 19 -0.57 10.86 -11.00
CA ALA A 19 -1.70 10.42 -11.81
C ALA A 19 -1.25 9.79 -13.15
N ASP A 20 -0.15 10.27 -13.71
CA ASP A 20 0.43 9.75 -14.96
C ASP A 20 1.10 8.37 -14.81
N SER A 21 1.47 8.00 -13.58
CA SER A 21 2.00 6.67 -13.27
C SER A 21 0.92 5.58 -13.38
N LYS A 22 -0.37 5.95 -13.43
CA LYS A 22 -1.57 5.11 -13.59
C LYS A 22 -1.66 3.89 -12.66
N CYS A 23 -2.69 3.87 -11.82
CA CYS A 23 -2.97 2.72 -10.96
C CYS A 23 -3.06 1.40 -11.76
N GLY A 24 -2.46 0.34 -11.22
CA GLY A 24 -2.39 -0.99 -11.83
C GLY A 24 -1.21 -1.21 -12.79
N LYS A 25 -0.41 -0.19 -13.09
CA LYS A 25 0.86 -0.36 -13.84
C LYS A 25 2.00 -0.78 -12.93
N CYS A 26 2.97 -1.49 -13.50
CA CYS A 26 4.18 -1.89 -12.81
C CYS A 26 5.44 -1.28 -13.38
N TYR A 27 6.40 -1.05 -12.50
CA TYR A 27 7.68 -0.42 -12.80
C TYR A 27 8.80 -1.22 -12.15
N HIS A 28 9.87 -1.41 -12.90
CA HIS A 28 11.10 -1.97 -12.37
C HIS A 28 12.01 -0.82 -11.93
N LEU A 29 12.49 -0.92 -10.69
CA LEU A 29 13.41 0.01 -10.05
C LEU A 29 14.74 -0.70 -9.81
N GLN A 30 15.84 -0.13 -10.27
CA GLN A 30 17.19 -0.57 -9.92
C GLN A 30 17.90 0.51 -9.12
N TYR A 31 18.21 0.23 -7.86
CA TYR A 31 18.84 1.20 -6.98
C TYR A 31 20.31 1.44 -7.34
N ASP A 32 20.71 2.71 -7.40
CA ASP A 32 22.05 3.13 -7.81
C ASP A 32 23.02 3.35 -6.64
N GLY A 33 22.47 3.39 -5.41
CA GLY A 33 23.22 3.63 -4.17
C GLY A 33 23.33 5.11 -3.78
N HIS A 34 22.54 5.98 -4.39
CA HIS A 34 22.51 7.43 -4.19
C HIS A 34 21.14 7.90 -3.65
N PHE A 35 20.97 9.21 -3.51
CA PHE A 35 19.71 9.86 -3.12
C PHE A 35 19.63 11.27 -3.74
N ALA A 36 18.44 11.84 -3.84
CA ALA A 36 18.21 13.05 -4.64
C ALA A 36 18.94 14.31 -4.13
N ASN A 37 19.23 14.39 -2.84
CA ASN A 37 19.82 15.56 -2.17
C ASN A 37 21.32 15.36 -1.85
N GLU A 38 22.00 14.48 -2.58
CA GLU A 38 23.43 14.23 -2.45
C GLU A 38 24.26 15.48 -2.78
N MET A 39 25.27 15.75 -1.95
CA MET A 39 26.24 16.82 -2.13
C MET A 39 27.56 16.47 -1.41
N GLU A 40 28.64 17.19 -1.67
CA GLU A 40 29.98 16.89 -1.12
C GLU A 40 30.00 16.73 0.40
N ASN A 41 29.24 17.55 1.13
CA ASN A 41 29.12 17.51 2.59
C ASN A 41 27.94 16.65 3.10
N ASN A 42 27.22 15.96 2.21
CA ASN A 42 26.15 15.01 2.54
C ASN A 42 26.21 13.82 1.56
N PRO A 43 27.26 12.97 1.66
CA PRO A 43 27.44 11.86 0.74
C PRO A 43 26.48 10.70 1.04
N PRO A 44 26.30 9.75 0.10
CA PRO A 44 25.45 8.58 0.33
C PRO A 44 25.93 7.76 1.52
N ARG A 45 24.98 7.50 2.42
CA ARG A 45 25.19 6.70 3.63
C ARG A 45 25.34 5.22 3.32
N GLU A 46 25.79 4.46 4.32
CA GLU A 46 25.90 2.99 4.24
C GLU A 46 24.58 2.33 3.82
N THR A 47 23.44 2.85 4.30
CA THR A 47 22.09 2.38 3.95
C THR A 47 21.81 2.44 2.44
N HIS A 48 22.13 3.56 1.79
CA HIS A 48 22.02 3.72 0.33
C HIS A 48 22.97 2.78 -0.41
N LYS A 49 24.25 2.76 -0.01
CA LYS A 49 25.28 1.93 -0.65
C LYS A 49 24.96 0.45 -0.58
N ALA A 50 24.39 -0.02 0.54
CA ALA A 50 23.97 -1.41 0.73
C ALA A 50 22.74 -1.80 -0.10
N LEU A 51 21.97 -0.81 -0.58
CA LEU A 51 20.82 -1.03 -1.47
C LEU A 51 21.23 -1.11 -2.95
N LYS A 52 22.40 -0.58 -3.31
CA LYS A 52 22.90 -0.52 -4.69
C LYS A 52 22.83 -1.88 -5.41
N GLY A 53 22.32 -1.86 -6.63
CA GLY A 53 22.20 -3.02 -7.50
C GLY A 53 21.04 -3.96 -7.16
N LYS A 54 20.28 -3.71 -6.08
CA LYS A 54 19.03 -4.43 -5.83
C LYS A 54 17.94 -3.94 -6.79
N HIS A 55 17.05 -4.87 -7.10
CA HIS A 55 15.96 -4.69 -8.03
C HIS A 55 14.63 -4.76 -7.27
N MET A 56 13.70 -3.90 -7.62
CA MET A 56 12.35 -3.93 -7.10
C MET A 56 11.36 -3.78 -8.24
N ILE A 57 10.33 -4.64 -8.29
CA ILE A 57 9.17 -4.38 -9.14
C ILE A 57 8.06 -3.83 -8.25
N VAL A 58 7.58 -2.66 -8.59
CA VAL A 58 6.52 -1.97 -7.85
C VAL A 58 5.27 -1.84 -8.70
N MET A 59 4.11 -1.91 -8.06
CA MET A 59 2.83 -1.56 -8.68
C MET A 59 2.35 -0.20 -8.16
N ALA A 60 2.03 0.72 -9.06
CA ALA A 60 1.34 1.94 -8.70
C ALA A 60 -0.08 1.58 -8.24
N SER A 61 -0.36 1.76 -6.96
CA SER A 61 -1.63 1.38 -6.34
C SER A 61 -2.47 2.56 -5.90
N ASN A 62 -1.85 3.73 -5.76
CA ASN A 62 -2.46 4.96 -5.28
C ASN A 62 -1.82 6.18 -5.99
N ILE A 63 -2.44 7.35 -5.85
CA ILE A 63 -1.92 8.63 -6.33
C ILE A 63 -1.35 9.42 -5.15
N GLY A 64 -0.08 9.83 -5.25
CA GLY A 64 0.56 10.80 -4.38
C GLY A 64 0.51 12.18 -5.03
N MET A 65 0.20 13.22 -4.25
CA MET A 65 0.14 14.61 -4.75
C MET A 65 1.44 15.37 -4.51
N ASP A 66 2.35 14.77 -3.75
CA ASP A 66 3.65 15.27 -3.28
C ASP A 66 4.84 14.58 -3.97
N VAL A 67 4.57 13.74 -4.97
CA VAL A 67 5.58 13.08 -5.79
C VAL A 67 5.72 13.74 -7.16
N ALA A 68 6.96 13.91 -7.61
CA ALA A 68 7.27 14.45 -8.93
C ALA A 68 7.08 13.41 -10.06
N GLY A 69 6.67 13.89 -11.24
CA GLY A 69 6.64 13.09 -12.46
C GLY A 69 8.03 12.83 -13.03
N GLY A 70 8.09 11.91 -14.00
CA GLY A 70 9.29 11.58 -14.75
C GLY A 70 9.47 12.48 -15.98
N ASN A 71 9.84 11.87 -17.09
CA ASN A 71 10.08 12.55 -18.36
C ASN A 71 8.96 12.26 -19.39
N PRO A 72 8.91 12.96 -20.53
CA PRO A 72 7.85 12.77 -21.53
C PRO A 72 7.70 11.33 -22.08
N ASN A 73 8.77 10.53 -22.05
CA ASN A 73 8.76 9.14 -22.54
C ASN A 73 8.49 8.12 -21.42
N LEU A 74 8.71 8.50 -20.16
CA LEU A 74 8.39 7.73 -18.98
C LEU A 74 7.87 8.69 -17.89
N PRO A 75 6.54 8.96 -17.88
CA PRO A 75 5.94 9.94 -16.98
C PRO A 75 6.00 9.56 -15.50
N ALA A 76 6.25 8.29 -15.17
CA ALA A 76 6.55 7.85 -13.82
C ALA A 76 7.95 8.36 -13.41
N GLY A 77 8.04 8.97 -12.23
CA GLY A 77 9.28 9.57 -11.72
C GLY A 77 9.52 9.16 -10.28
N GLN A 78 9.00 9.97 -9.35
CA GLN A 78 9.06 9.70 -7.92
C GLN A 78 7.89 8.80 -7.49
N PHE A 79 8.17 7.94 -6.53
CA PHE A 79 7.21 7.05 -5.91
C PHE A 79 7.33 7.12 -4.39
N ASP A 80 6.18 7.20 -3.72
CA ASP A 80 6.08 6.93 -2.29
C ASP A 80 5.90 5.44 -2.08
N LEU A 81 6.91 4.82 -1.50
CA LEU A 81 6.88 3.39 -1.20
C LEU A 81 5.98 3.10 -0.01
N MET A 82 4.99 2.22 -0.17
CA MET A 82 4.12 1.83 0.93
C MET A 82 4.84 0.88 1.89
N VAL A 83 5.39 1.46 2.96
CA VAL A 83 6.12 0.76 4.01
C VAL A 83 5.37 0.88 5.35
N PRO A 84 4.95 -0.23 5.98
CA PRO A 84 4.48 -0.20 7.36
C PRO A 84 5.58 0.37 8.28
N GLY A 85 5.28 1.45 9.00
CA GLY A 85 6.28 2.19 9.79
C GLY A 85 7.03 3.28 9.03
N GLY A 86 6.72 3.53 7.76
CA GLY A 86 7.32 4.61 6.94
C GLY A 86 6.76 6.01 7.20
N GLY A 87 5.81 6.15 8.12
CA GLY A 87 5.10 7.39 8.42
C GLY A 87 3.72 7.43 7.77
N VAL A 88 2.76 8.03 8.48
CA VAL A 88 1.36 8.17 8.04
C VAL A 88 1.17 9.36 7.07
N GLY A 89 2.15 10.26 7.04
CA GLY A 89 2.09 11.49 6.26
C GLY A 89 0.91 12.37 6.69
N ALA A 90 0.20 12.92 5.71
CA ALA A 90 -0.93 13.82 5.96
C ALA A 90 -2.17 13.15 6.58
N PHE A 91 -2.30 11.82 6.47
CA PHE A 91 -3.51 11.10 6.86
C PHE A 91 -3.20 9.92 7.78
N ASP A 92 -3.56 10.03 9.05
CA ASP A 92 -3.39 8.96 10.02
C ASP A 92 -4.66 8.13 10.19
N ALA A 93 -4.72 7.01 9.45
CA ALA A 93 -5.68 5.94 9.70
C ALA A 93 -5.07 4.77 10.49
N LEU A 94 -3.75 4.75 10.65
CA LEU A 94 -3.03 3.63 11.27
C LEU A 94 -3.33 3.54 12.76
N THR A 95 -3.38 4.68 13.45
CA THR A 95 -3.72 4.75 14.89
C THR A 95 -5.13 4.26 15.19
N VAL A 96 -6.04 4.31 14.22
CA VAL A 96 -7.39 3.76 14.32
C VAL A 96 -7.40 2.25 14.00
N GLN A 97 -6.65 1.84 12.97
CA GLN A 97 -6.59 0.44 12.54
C GLN A 97 -5.87 -0.46 13.56
N VAL A 98 -4.81 0.05 14.18
CA VAL A 98 -3.95 -0.71 15.09
C VAL A 98 -4.18 -0.22 16.51
N ASN A 99 -4.90 -1.02 17.31
CA ASN A 99 -5.31 -0.65 18.66
C ASN A 99 -4.16 -0.76 19.68
N LYS A 100 -3.22 0.20 19.66
CA LYS A 100 -2.06 0.28 20.57
C LYS A 100 -2.18 1.31 21.68
N GLY A 101 -3.29 2.05 21.72
CA GLY A 101 -3.50 3.16 22.65
C GLY A 101 -2.87 4.47 22.15
N ARG A 102 -3.30 5.59 22.75
CA ARG A 102 -2.93 6.94 22.31
C ARG A 102 -1.47 7.32 22.58
N ASP A 103 -0.84 6.66 23.54
CA ASP A 103 0.53 6.97 23.98
C ASP A 103 1.60 6.14 23.24
N PHE A 104 1.20 5.31 22.28
CA PHE A 104 2.14 4.53 21.49
C PHE A 104 2.95 5.44 20.55
N ASN A 105 4.28 5.26 20.53
CA ASN A 105 5.16 6.00 19.65
C ASN A 105 5.12 5.42 18.23
N TRP A 106 4.38 6.07 17.33
CA TRP A 106 4.30 5.72 15.90
C TRP A 106 5.47 6.26 15.06
N GLY A 107 6.49 6.85 15.69
CA GLY A 107 7.56 7.58 15.03
C GLY A 107 7.07 8.91 14.45
N ALA A 108 7.88 9.50 13.57
CA ALA A 108 7.54 10.77 12.96
C ALA A 108 6.38 10.63 11.96
N GLY A 109 5.52 11.65 11.85
CA GLY A 109 4.45 11.67 10.84
C GLY A 109 4.98 11.48 9.42
N PHE A 110 6.12 12.11 9.10
CA PHE A 110 6.85 11.94 7.85
C PHE A 110 8.16 11.19 8.09
N GLY A 111 8.34 10.06 7.40
CA GLY A 111 9.51 9.17 7.53
C GLY A 111 9.47 8.20 8.71
N GLY A 112 8.45 8.27 9.56
CA GLY A 112 8.08 7.19 10.49
C GLY A 112 9.18 6.77 11.44
N PHE A 113 9.39 5.45 11.54
CA PHE A 113 10.37 4.83 12.42
C PHE A 113 11.81 5.18 12.03
N LEU A 114 12.10 5.37 10.74
CA LEU A 114 13.44 5.76 10.30
C LEU A 114 13.82 7.14 10.85
N THR A 115 12.95 8.13 10.67
CA THR A 115 13.18 9.49 11.19
C THR A 115 13.33 9.48 12.71
N GLU A 116 12.49 8.73 13.42
CA GLU A 116 12.59 8.59 14.87
C GLU A 116 13.95 7.99 15.29
N CYS A 117 14.38 6.92 14.61
CA CYS A 117 15.67 6.29 14.85
C CYS A 117 16.86 7.20 14.49
N GLN A 118 16.77 7.99 13.42
CA GLN A 118 17.77 8.99 13.05
C GLN A 118 17.90 10.08 14.12
N ASN A 119 16.78 10.57 14.66
CA ASN A 119 16.80 11.55 15.74
C ASN A 119 17.41 10.99 17.03
N LYS A 120 17.14 9.71 17.33
CA LYS A 120 17.64 9.04 18.53
C LYS A 120 19.13 8.67 18.45
N LEU A 121 19.57 8.15 17.29
CA LEU A 121 20.91 7.59 17.12
C LEU A 121 21.90 8.59 16.50
N GLY A 122 21.40 9.69 15.92
CA GLY A 122 22.15 10.56 15.03
C GLY A 122 22.18 10.05 13.59
N TYR A 123 22.53 10.94 12.65
CA TYR A 123 22.54 10.65 11.21
C TYR A 123 23.76 9.84 10.73
N GLU A 124 24.79 9.69 11.58
CA GLU A 124 26.03 8.93 11.30
C GLU A 124 26.03 7.52 11.92
N ALA A 125 24.87 7.04 12.40
CA ALA A 125 24.77 5.70 12.98
C ALA A 125 25.01 4.61 11.92
N THR A 126 25.48 3.44 12.38
CA THR A 126 25.75 2.30 11.49
C THR A 126 24.46 1.71 10.92
N LEU A 127 24.55 1.04 9.77
CA LEU A 127 23.42 0.32 9.18
C LEU A 127 22.75 -0.61 10.20
N VAL A 128 23.52 -1.40 10.94
CA VAL A 128 22.99 -2.34 11.95
C VAL A 128 22.26 -1.61 13.07
N ALA A 129 22.73 -0.43 13.49
CA ALA A 129 22.07 0.35 14.52
C ALA A 129 20.69 0.85 14.05
N TYR A 130 20.59 1.36 12.82
CA TYR A 130 19.28 1.72 12.23
C TYR A 130 18.36 0.53 12.09
N GLN A 131 18.87 -0.58 11.54
CA GLN A 131 18.07 -1.80 11.37
C GLN A 131 17.53 -2.29 12.71
N THR A 132 18.36 -2.32 13.75
CA THR A 132 17.93 -2.76 15.08
C THR A 132 16.86 -1.83 15.64
N CYS A 133 17.09 -0.52 15.62
CA CYS A 133 16.14 0.46 16.14
C CYS A 133 14.77 0.38 15.42
N ILE A 134 14.77 0.28 14.09
CA ILE A 134 13.54 0.19 13.31
C ILE A 134 12.82 -1.13 13.62
N LYS A 135 13.54 -2.24 13.72
CA LYS A 135 12.94 -3.55 14.03
C LYS A 135 12.33 -3.60 15.43
N ASP A 136 12.99 -2.99 16.42
CA ASP A 136 12.42 -2.86 17.76
C ASP A 136 11.09 -2.09 17.73
N MET A 137 11.01 -1.01 16.93
CA MET A 137 9.76 -0.26 16.73
C MET A 137 8.72 -1.08 15.95
N CYS A 138 9.13 -1.86 14.94
CA CYS A 138 8.25 -2.77 14.20
C CYS A 138 7.62 -3.81 15.13
N ASP A 139 8.41 -4.45 15.97
CA ASP A 139 7.95 -5.46 16.93
C ASP A 139 7.02 -4.85 17.97
N ALA A 140 7.37 -3.66 18.49
CA ALA A 140 6.52 -2.93 19.41
C ALA A 140 5.17 -2.54 18.77
N ALA A 141 5.15 -2.16 17.48
CA ALA A 141 3.94 -1.69 16.80
C ALA A 141 3.04 -2.83 16.30
N PHE A 142 3.62 -3.89 15.75
CA PHE A 142 2.88 -4.89 14.99
C PHE A 142 3.01 -6.32 15.56
N GLY A 143 3.92 -6.56 16.51
CA GLY A 143 4.25 -7.90 17.03
C GLY A 143 3.09 -8.66 17.67
N ASP A 144 2.18 -7.95 18.32
CA ASP A 144 0.99 -8.47 19.00
C ASP A 144 -0.33 -7.99 18.34
N ALA A 145 -0.25 -7.24 17.25
CA ALA A 145 -1.40 -6.58 16.62
C ALA A 145 -2.29 -7.54 15.81
N GLY A 146 -1.90 -8.81 15.67
CA GLY A 146 -2.57 -9.77 14.78
C GLY A 146 -2.43 -9.41 13.29
N LEU A 147 -1.43 -8.58 12.94
CA LEU A 147 -1.20 -8.06 11.58
C LEU A 147 0.16 -8.51 11.04
N PRO A 148 0.38 -9.82 10.80
CA PRO A 148 1.69 -10.37 10.45
C PRO A 148 2.23 -9.82 9.11
N ASN A 149 1.35 -9.37 8.22
CA ASN A 149 1.76 -8.72 6.98
C ASN A 149 2.39 -7.34 7.20
N LEU A 150 1.87 -6.56 8.16
CA LEU A 150 2.46 -5.26 8.51
C LEU A 150 3.79 -5.45 9.22
N LEU A 151 3.87 -6.38 10.17
CA LEU A 151 5.12 -6.74 10.84
C LEU A 151 6.20 -7.14 9.84
N ARG A 152 5.90 -8.08 8.93
CA ARG A 152 6.83 -8.50 7.88
C ARG A 152 7.26 -7.33 6.98
N GLY A 153 6.32 -6.49 6.55
CA GLY A 153 6.63 -5.33 5.71
C GLY A 153 7.51 -4.29 6.42
N CYS A 154 7.30 -4.11 7.73
CA CYS A 154 8.12 -3.23 8.55
C CYS A 154 9.55 -3.77 8.71
N HIS A 155 9.69 -5.06 9.05
CA HIS A 155 11.01 -5.72 9.09
C HIS A 155 11.72 -5.71 7.73
N TRP A 156 10.98 -5.92 6.64
CA TRP A 156 11.51 -5.86 5.29
C TRP A 156 12.19 -4.52 4.99
N PHE A 157 11.66 -3.41 5.53
CA PHE A 157 12.23 -2.09 5.33
C PHE A 157 13.60 -1.94 6.01
N ALA A 158 13.74 -2.47 7.23
CA ALA A 158 15.04 -2.54 7.88
C ALA A 158 15.98 -3.51 7.14
N ASP A 159 15.54 -4.74 6.87
CA ASP A 159 16.42 -5.82 6.47
C ASP A 159 16.75 -5.82 4.97
N TRP A 160 15.74 -5.84 4.10
CA TRP A 160 15.93 -5.94 2.66
C TRP A 160 16.20 -4.58 2.04
N TYR A 161 15.41 -3.57 2.43
CA TYR A 161 15.52 -2.18 1.96
C TYR A 161 16.63 -1.37 2.65
N LYS A 162 17.33 -2.00 3.61
CA LYS A 162 18.51 -1.45 4.28
C LYS A 162 18.27 -0.13 5.00
N ALA A 163 17.02 0.15 5.39
CA ALA A 163 16.66 1.43 6.01
C ALA A 163 17.14 2.64 5.17
N ALA A 164 17.13 2.52 3.84
CA ALA A 164 17.56 3.59 2.95
C ALA A 164 16.56 4.76 2.99
N ASP A 165 17.09 5.98 3.04
CA ASP A 165 16.33 7.22 3.17
C ASP A 165 16.18 7.88 1.80
N ASN A 166 15.01 7.73 1.18
CA ASN A 166 14.70 8.31 -0.13
C ASN A 166 15.77 8.04 -1.23
N PRO A 167 16.16 6.76 -1.45
CA PRO A 167 17.19 6.43 -2.42
C PRO A 167 16.74 6.71 -3.87
N THR A 168 17.70 7.02 -4.74
CA THR A 168 17.49 7.12 -6.18
C THR A 168 17.59 5.75 -6.87
N TYR A 169 17.05 5.69 -8.08
CA TYR A 169 16.98 4.47 -8.87
C TYR A 169 16.85 4.78 -10.37
N TYR A 170 17.21 3.80 -11.19
CA TYR A 170 16.78 3.72 -12.59
C TYR A 170 15.39 3.09 -12.65
N ILE A 171 14.57 3.55 -13.59
CA ILE A 171 13.17 3.15 -13.72
C ILE A 171 12.82 2.80 -15.16
N GLU A 172 12.02 1.75 -15.33
CA GLU A 172 11.34 1.38 -16.57
C GLU A 172 9.95 0.79 -16.29
N GLU A 173 9.01 0.95 -17.22
CA GLU A 173 7.69 0.28 -17.15
C GLU A 173 7.86 -1.19 -17.54
N VAL A 174 7.24 -2.10 -16.78
CA VAL A 174 7.31 -3.55 -17.01
C VAL A 174 5.95 -4.21 -16.82
N GLU A 175 5.82 -5.42 -17.36
CA GLU A 175 4.67 -6.28 -17.07
C GLU A 175 4.59 -6.60 -15.57
N CYS A 176 3.37 -6.57 -15.04
CA CYS A 176 3.13 -6.82 -13.63
C CYS A 176 3.32 -8.31 -13.28
N PRO A 177 4.18 -8.65 -12.31
CA PRO A 177 4.24 -9.99 -11.75
C PRO A 177 2.88 -10.41 -11.19
N GLN A 178 2.50 -11.67 -11.43
CA GLN A 178 1.21 -12.21 -10.97
C GLN A 178 1.00 -12.02 -9.46
N TYR A 179 2.08 -12.14 -8.66
CA TYR A 179 2.03 -11.88 -7.23
C TYR A 179 1.46 -10.49 -6.89
N LEU A 180 1.89 -9.44 -7.60
CA LEU A 180 1.42 -8.07 -7.34
C LEU A 180 -0.05 -7.91 -7.75
N ILE A 181 -0.46 -8.51 -8.87
CA ILE A 181 -1.84 -8.51 -9.36
C ILE A 181 -2.78 -9.17 -8.35
N ASP A 182 -2.44 -10.39 -7.91
CA ASP A 182 -3.26 -11.20 -6.98
C ASP A 182 -3.47 -10.53 -5.62
N HIS A 183 -2.57 -9.62 -5.24
CA HIS A 183 -2.59 -8.92 -3.96
C HIS A 183 -3.02 -7.45 -4.07
N TYR A 184 -3.18 -6.91 -5.29
CA TYR A 184 -3.70 -5.56 -5.55
C TYR A 184 -5.19 -5.56 -5.83
N MET A 185 -5.60 -6.37 -6.79
CA MET A 185 -7.00 -6.63 -7.08
C MET A 185 -7.45 -7.56 -5.98
N SER A 186 -8.29 -7.06 -5.07
CA SER A 186 -8.77 -7.80 -3.92
C SER A 186 -9.14 -9.22 -4.31
N ARG A 187 -8.89 -10.16 -3.39
CA ARG A 187 -9.49 -11.49 -3.40
C ARG A 187 -10.97 -11.31 -3.72
N PHE A 188 -11.37 -11.55 -4.97
CA PHE A 188 -12.77 -11.69 -5.28
C PHE A 188 -13.23 -12.82 -4.38
N ASN A 189 -14.08 -12.48 -3.43
CA ASN A 189 -14.86 -13.53 -2.81
C ASN A 189 -15.82 -14.00 -3.90
N THR A 190 -15.40 -14.99 -4.69
CA THR A 190 -16.22 -15.58 -5.75
C THR A 190 -17.44 -16.31 -5.19
N THR A 191 -17.52 -16.47 -3.86
CA THR A 191 -18.66 -17.09 -3.18
C THR A 191 -19.67 -16.06 -2.64
N THR A 192 -19.29 -14.79 -2.47
CA THR A 192 -20.22 -13.74 -2.05
C THR A 192 -20.74 -13.02 -3.28
N GLN A 193 -22.02 -13.22 -3.57
CA GLN A 193 -22.72 -12.51 -4.64
C GLN A 193 -23.52 -11.34 -4.07
N THR A 194 -23.43 -10.21 -4.75
CA THR A 194 -24.22 -9.02 -4.46
C THR A 194 -25.38 -8.96 -5.45
N ASN A 195 -26.57 -9.35 -5.00
CA ASN A 195 -27.79 -9.34 -5.79
C ASN A 195 -28.47 -7.96 -5.66
N ILE A 196 -28.27 -7.09 -6.64
CA ILE A 196 -28.91 -5.77 -6.69
C ILE A 196 -29.89 -5.75 -7.87
N LYS A 197 -31.15 -5.39 -7.61
CA LYS A 197 -32.10 -5.10 -8.69
C LYS A 197 -31.86 -3.67 -9.17
N LYS A 198 -31.49 -3.50 -10.44
CA LYS A 198 -31.32 -2.17 -11.04
C LYS A 198 -32.69 -1.47 -11.16
N VAL A 199 -32.82 -0.27 -10.62
CA VAL A 199 -33.97 0.60 -10.88
C VAL A 199 -33.78 1.22 -12.27
N THR A 200 -34.65 0.84 -13.21
CA THR A 200 -34.58 1.28 -14.62
C THR A 200 -35.57 2.40 -14.95
N ASP A 201 -36.54 2.66 -14.07
CA ASP A 201 -37.47 3.79 -14.16
C ASP A 201 -37.42 4.59 -12.87
N TRP A 202 -36.96 5.84 -12.99
CA TRP A 202 -36.80 6.77 -11.88
C TRP A 202 -37.95 7.78 -11.78
N SER A 203 -38.86 7.78 -12.76
CA SER A 203 -39.97 8.74 -12.82
C SER A 203 -41.01 8.55 -11.71
N THR A 204 -40.96 7.41 -11.02
CA THR A 204 -41.88 7.05 -9.94
C THR A 204 -41.40 7.49 -8.55
N TYR A 205 -40.14 7.92 -8.40
CA TYR A 205 -39.59 8.39 -7.12
C TYR A 205 -39.82 9.88 -6.91
N LYS A 206 -40.16 10.28 -5.69
CA LYS A 206 -40.33 11.66 -5.24
C LYS A 206 -39.35 12.00 -4.13
N GLU A 207 -39.07 13.29 -3.96
CA GLU A 207 -38.25 13.80 -2.88
C GLU A 207 -38.85 13.40 -1.51
N GLY A 208 -38.06 12.71 -0.69
CA GLY A 208 -38.48 12.18 0.61
C GLY A 208 -38.85 10.69 0.62
N ASP A 209 -38.92 10.03 -0.54
CA ASP A 209 -39.14 8.59 -0.58
C ASP A 209 -37.94 7.83 0.01
N VAL A 210 -38.24 6.79 0.81
CA VAL A 210 -37.22 5.89 1.36
C VAL A 210 -36.69 5.03 0.22
N LEU A 211 -35.38 5.12 -0.05
CA LEU A 211 -34.69 4.23 -0.97
C LEU A 211 -34.52 2.87 -0.31
N ASP A 212 -35.55 2.04 -0.39
CA ASP A 212 -35.49 0.70 0.16
C ASP A 212 -34.64 -0.20 -0.75
N THR A 213 -33.60 -0.84 -0.18
CA THR A 213 -32.81 -1.82 -0.94
C THR A 213 -33.69 -3.03 -1.19
N LEU A 214 -34.28 -3.11 -2.39
CA LEU A 214 -35.00 -4.29 -2.86
C LEU A 214 -34.05 -5.51 -2.83
N HIS A 215 -34.17 -6.32 -1.79
CA HIS A 215 -33.48 -7.61 -1.70
C HIS A 215 -34.01 -8.49 -2.83
N CYS A 216 -33.13 -8.89 -3.75
CA CYS A 216 -33.50 -9.77 -4.84
C CYS A 216 -32.82 -11.14 -4.66
N TRP A 217 -33.61 -12.19 -4.83
CA TRP A 217 -33.13 -13.58 -4.76
C TRP A 217 -32.70 -14.04 -6.15
N LYS A 218 -31.78 -15.01 -6.22
CA LYS A 218 -31.58 -15.74 -7.47
C LYS A 218 -32.87 -16.42 -7.90
N ALA A 219 -33.03 -16.60 -9.21
CA ALA A 219 -34.16 -17.31 -9.77
C ALA A 219 -34.28 -18.71 -9.14
N GLY A 220 -35.39 -18.97 -8.45
CA GLY A 220 -35.66 -20.25 -7.77
C GLY A 220 -35.15 -20.37 -6.34
N GLU A 221 -34.46 -19.37 -5.78
CA GLU A 221 -33.87 -19.41 -4.43
C GLU A 221 -34.63 -18.55 -3.40
N ALA A 222 -35.80 -18.01 -3.75
CA ALA A 222 -36.60 -17.24 -2.80
C ALA A 222 -37.15 -18.16 -1.68
N PRO A 223 -36.99 -17.81 -0.39
CA PRO A 223 -37.60 -18.56 0.69
C PRO A 223 -39.14 -18.47 0.60
N PRO A 224 -39.87 -19.55 0.88
CA PRO A 224 -41.31 -19.52 0.93
C PRO A 224 -41.77 -18.74 2.17
N GLU A 225 -42.38 -17.58 1.96
CA GLU A 225 -43.03 -16.82 3.02
C GLU A 225 -44.55 -16.78 2.82
N ASN A 226 -45.28 -17.33 3.80
CA ASN A 226 -46.69 -17.12 4.13
C ASN A 226 -47.62 -16.59 3.01
N GLY A 227 -47.72 -17.35 1.91
CA GLY A 227 -48.73 -17.11 0.87
C GLY A 227 -48.51 -15.89 -0.01
N TRP A 228 -47.32 -15.27 0.02
CA TRP A 228 -46.98 -14.16 -0.88
C TRP A 228 -46.23 -14.66 -2.12
N THR A 229 -46.86 -14.61 -3.29
CA THR A 229 -46.16 -14.82 -4.57
C THR A 229 -45.31 -13.59 -4.89
N ASN A 230 -44.01 -13.71 -4.71
CA ASN A 230 -43.06 -12.64 -5.02
C ASN A 230 -43.01 -12.37 -6.53
N PRO A 231 -43.26 -11.14 -7.02
CA PRO A 231 -43.18 -10.80 -8.44
C PRO A 231 -41.74 -10.72 -8.99
N SER A 232 -40.73 -10.99 -8.17
CA SER A 232 -39.32 -10.77 -8.52
C SER A 232 -38.66 -12.01 -9.14
N ALA A 233 -39.02 -12.34 -10.38
CA ALA A 233 -38.07 -13.02 -11.25
C ALA A 233 -37.12 -11.95 -11.82
N GLY A 234 -35.83 -12.00 -11.46
CA GLY A 234 -34.78 -11.23 -12.16
C GLY A 234 -34.00 -10.27 -11.28
N CYS A 235 -33.00 -10.79 -10.57
CA CYS A 235 -31.75 -10.02 -10.46
C CYS A 235 -31.02 -10.13 -11.81
N ASP A 236 -30.30 -9.09 -12.20
CA ASP A 236 -29.23 -9.23 -13.19
C ASP A 236 -28.10 -10.05 -12.52
N VAL A 237 -28.21 -11.37 -12.58
CA VAL A 237 -27.12 -12.27 -12.16
C VAL A 237 -25.98 -12.12 -13.16
N LYS A 238 -24.82 -11.67 -12.68
CA LYS A 238 -23.54 -11.83 -13.38
C LYS A 238 -22.84 -13.09 -12.91
#